data_AF-A0A438DVS1-F1
#
_entry.id   AF-A0A438DVS1-F1
#
_cell.length_a   1.000
_cell.length_b   1.000
_cell.length_c   1.000
_cell.angle_alpha   90.00
_cell.angle_beta   90.00
_cell.angle_gamma   90.00
#
_symmetry.space_group_name_H-M   'P 1'
#
loop_
_entity.id
_entity.type
_entity.pdbx_description
1 polymer ?
#
loop_
_entity_poly.entity_id
_entity_poly.type
_entity_poly.pdbx_seq_one_letter_code
_entity_poly.pdbx_strand_id
1 'polypeptide(L)'
;MFHLTAPPSVNNVRIIGVPVEGNTIKGVGDYFGGREGPSKFDWLRENLEAGDFVLVSSGTAEYTLTKEDVGRRLAFVYVPMNFEGQEGESVSVVSETIKQGMYIFVSNFHGLYF
;
A
#
# COMPACT_ATOMS: atom_id res chain seq x y z
N MET A 1 -22.24 -14.58 30.15
CA MET A 1 -22.12 -15.04 28.75
C MET A 1 -20.85 -14.43 28.20
N PHE A 2 -19.79 -15.22 27.97
CA PHE A 2 -18.56 -14.73 27.36
C PHE A 2 -18.72 -14.85 25.85
N HIS A 3 -18.83 -13.72 25.15
CA HIS A 3 -18.69 -13.74 23.69
C HIS A 3 -17.22 -14.05 23.41
N LEU A 4 -16.93 -15.30 23.04
CA LEU A 4 -15.65 -15.68 22.46
C LEU A 4 -15.59 -15.11 21.03
N THR A 5 -15.55 -13.79 20.90
CA THR A 5 -15.12 -13.20 19.64
C THR A 5 -13.65 -13.56 19.48
N ALA A 6 -13.31 -14.23 18.38
CA ALA A 6 -11.91 -14.43 18.05
C ALA A 6 -11.22 -13.05 17.98
N PRO A 7 -9.95 -12.95 18.42
CA PRO A 7 -9.21 -11.70 18.30
C PRO A 7 -9.21 -11.26 16.82
N PRO A 8 -9.29 -9.95 16.55
CA PRO A 8 -9.17 -9.44 15.20
C PRO A 8 -7.87 -9.94 14.58
N SER A 9 -7.92 -10.40 13.35
CA SER A 9 -6.76 -10.88 12.61
C SER A 9 -7.00 -10.64 11.13
N VAL A 10 -5.93 -10.49 10.37
CA VAL A 10 -6.01 -10.28 8.93
C VAL A 10 -5.08 -11.26 8.24
N ASN A 11 -5.58 -11.89 7.18
CA ASN A 11 -4.80 -12.80 6.34
C ASN A 11 -4.71 -12.26 4.92
N ASN A 12 -3.82 -12.86 4.12
CA ASN A 12 -3.75 -12.60 2.68
C ASN A 12 -3.57 -11.11 2.33
N VAL A 13 -2.89 -10.37 3.22
CA VAL A 13 -2.62 -8.96 3.00
C VAL A 13 -1.76 -8.83 1.77
N ARG A 14 -2.19 -8.00 0.82
CA ARG A 14 -1.48 -7.75 -0.42
C ARG A 14 -1.78 -6.37 -0.94
N ILE A 15 -0.83 -5.83 -1.69
CA ILE A 15 -1.00 -4.58 -2.41
C ILE A 15 -1.46 -4.93 -3.83
N ILE A 16 -2.58 -4.36 -4.24
CA ILE A 16 -3.11 -4.44 -5.60
C ILE A 16 -2.93 -3.09 -6.30
N GLY A 17 -2.82 -3.13 -7.62
CA GLY A 17 -2.55 -1.96 -8.45
C GLY A 17 -1.17 -2.04 -9.10
N VAL A 18 -0.90 -1.10 -10.00
CA VAL A 18 0.34 -1.09 -10.77
C VAL A 18 1.33 -0.16 -10.04
N PRO A 19 2.52 -0.66 -9.64
CA PRO A 19 3.53 0.13 -8.95
C PRO A 19 4.23 1.08 -9.93
N VAL A 20 3.49 2.06 -10.45
CA VAL A 20 3.96 3.06 -11.42
C VAL A 20 3.57 4.45 -10.94
N GLU A 21 4.46 5.42 -11.10
CA GLU A 21 4.21 6.84 -10.83
C GLU A 21 2.86 7.31 -11.38
N GLY A 22 2.08 8.00 -10.55
CA GLY A 22 0.76 8.52 -10.90
C GLY A 22 -0.39 7.51 -10.76
N ASN A 23 -0.10 6.22 -10.56
CA ASN A 23 -1.14 5.22 -10.29
C ASN A 23 -1.47 5.13 -8.80
N THR A 24 -2.73 4.79 -8.52
CA THR A 24 -3.18 4.47 -7.17
C THR A 24 -3.06 2.97 -6.93
N ILE A 25 -2.39 2.62 -5.83
CA ILE A 25 -2.32 1.28 -5.30
C ILE A 25 -3.23 1.16 -4.08
N LYS A 26 -3.70 -0.06 -3.81
CA LYS A 26 -4.61 -0.34 -2.71
C LYS A 26 -4.13 -1.55 -1.92
N GLY A 27 -4.07 -1.42 -0.61
CA GLY A 27 -3.88 -2.52 0.31
C GLY A 27 -5.20 -3.24 0.52
N VAL A 28 -5.20 -4.56 0.37
CA VAL A 28 -6.35 -5.42 0.66
C VAL A 28 -5.92 -6.54 1.60
N GLY A 29 -6.83 -7.00 2.44
CA GLY A 29 -6.61 -8.11 3.36
C GLY A 29 -7.93 -8.75 3.73
N ASP A 30 -7.88 -10.04 4.05
CA ASP A 30 -9.04 -10.82 4.48
C ASP A 30 -9.15 -10.71 6.01
N TYR A 31 -10.11 -9.92 6.50
CA TYR A 31 -10.34 -9.70 7.93
C TYR A 31 -11.06 -10.90 8.58
N PHE A 32 -10.66 -11.21 9.82
CA PHE A 32 -11.25 -12.22 10.70
C PHE A 32 -11.33 -11.67 12.13
N GLY A 33 -12.25 -12.22 12.95
CA GLY A 33 -12.39 -11.81 14.36
C GLY A 33 -13.63 -10.96 14.66
N GLY A 34 -14.79 -11.44 14.21
CA GLY A 34 -16.09 -10.82 14.52
C GLY A 34 -16.49 -9.69 13.56
N ARG A 35 -17.18 -8.67 14.08
CA ARG A 35 -17.56 -7.49 13.29
C ARG A 35 -16.33 -6.58 13.15
N GLU A 36 -15.89 -6.37 11.92
CA GLU A 36 -14.83 -5.42 11.62
C GLU A 36 -15.22 -4.02 12.12
N GLY A 37 -14.31 -3.40 12.86
CA GLY A 37 -14.40 -2.03 13.33
C GLY A 37 -13.57 -1.10 12.46
N PRO A 38 -13.15 0.06 13.00
CA PRO A 38 -12.29 0.99 12.27
C PRO A 38 -10.83 0.49 12.25
N SER A 39 -10.54 -0.47 11.37
CA SER A 39 -9.18 -0.95 11.10
C SER A 39 -8.26 0.21 10.68
N LYS A 40 -6.98 0.14 11.07
CA LYS A 40 -5.99 1.16 10.72
C LYS A 40 -5.13 0.71 9.55
N PHE A 41 -4.81 1.65 8.68
CA PHE A 41 -4.02 1.42 7.48
C PHE A 41 -2.91 2.46 7.42
N ASP A 42 -1.67 2.00 7.37
CA ASP A 42 -0.50 2.88 7.26
C ASP A 42 0.30 2.52 6.02
N TRP A 43 0.67 3.55 5.26
CA TRP A 43 1.58 3.47 4.14
C TRP A 43 2.91 4.07 4.55
N LEU A 44 3.98 3.30 4.41
CA LEU A 44 5.33 3.74 4.66
C LEU A 44 6.16 3.66 3.39
N ARG A 45 7.00 4.65 3.16
CA ARG A 45 7.91 4.72 2.02
C ARG A 45 9.32 4.41 2.44
N GLU A 46 9.98 3.55 1.67
CA GLU A 46 11.39 3.27 1.82
C GLU A 46 12.21 4.53 1.56
N ASN A 47 13.00 4.93 2.54
CA ASN A 47 13.97 5.99 2.44
C ASN A 47 15.31 5.39 1.99
N LEU A 48 15.68 5.60 0.74
CA LEU A 48 16.96 5.09 0.18
C LEU A 48 18.20 5.70 0.86
N GLU A 49 18.08 6.86 1.51
CA GLU A 49 19.20 7.53 2.17
C GLU A 49 19.47 6.94 3.55
N ALA A 50 18.42 6.61 4.30
CA ALA A 50 18.51 6.07 5.66
C ALA A 50 18.42 4.53 5.71
N GLY A 51 17.75 3.91 4.73
CA GLY A 51 17.40 2.49 4.72
C GLY A 51 16.13 2.16 5.52
N ASP A 52 15.44 3.18 6.07
CA ASP A 52 14.25 3.04 6.90
C ASP A 52 12.95 3.26 6.14
N PHE A 53 11.81 2.87 6.73
CA PHE A 53 10.48 3.17 6.21
C PHE A 53 9.86 4.37 6.93
N VAL A 54 9.44 5.38 6.17
CA VAL A 54 8.85 6.62 6.69
C VAL A 54 7.35 6.64 6.42
N LEU A 55 6.52 6.91 7.43
CA LEU A 55 5.08 7.04 7.26
C LEU A 55 4.73 8.19 6.28
N VAL A 56 4.01 7.86 5.20
CA VAL A 56 3.59 8.82 4.16
C VAL A 56 2.08 9.01 4.10
N SER A 57 1.30 8.01 4.51
CA SER A 57 -0.15 8.12 4.60
C SER A 57 -0.69 7.21 5.69
N SER A 58 -1.73 7.65 6.38
CA SER A 58 -2.37 6.89 7.48
C SER A 58 -3.88 7.06 7.39
N GLY A 59 -4.62 6.01 7.75
CA GLY A 59 -6.08 5.98 7.75
C GLY A 59 -6.73 5.68 6.40
N THR A 60 -5.94 5.33 5.38
CA THR A 60 -6.44 4.97 4.04
C THR A 60 -5.79 3.70 3.53
N ALA A 61 -6.60 2.79 2.98
CA ALA A 61 -6.11 1.62 2.28
C ALA A 61 -5.60 1.93 0.87
N GLU A 62 -5.83 3.15 0.37
CA GLU A 62 -5.46 3.58 -0.98
C GLU A 62 -4.36 4.64 -0.90
N TYR A 63 -3.34 4.49 -1.76
CA TYR A 63 -2.21 5.41 -1.84
C TYR A 63 -1.87 5.70 -3.30
N THR A 64 -1.75 6.99 -3.62
CA THR A 64 -1.38 7.45 -4.96
C THR A 64 0.13 7.63 -5.05
N LEU A 65 0.75 6.88 -5.95
CA LEU A 65 2.19 6.91 -6.19
C LEU A 65 2.61 8.25 -6.77
N THR A 66 3.59 8.86 -6.14
CA THR A 66 4.16 10.14 -6.54
C THR A 66 5.52 9.94 -7.22
N LYS A 67 6.02 11.00 -7.88
CA LYS A 67 7.39 11.05 -8.42
C LYS A 67 8.45 10.66 -7.39
N GLU A 68 8.24 11.06 -6.14
CA GLU A 68 9.17 10.79 -5.06
C GLU A 68 9.23 9.31 -4.67
N ASP A 69 8.25 8.51 -5.07
CA ASP A 69 8.17 7.09 -4.75
C ASP A 69 8.90 6.24 -5.81
N VAL A 70 9.20 6.82 -6.98
CA VAL A 70 9.89 6.15 -8.08
C VAL A 70 11.27 5.66 -7.64
N GLY A 71 11.55 4.39 -7.91
CA GLY A 71 12.78 3.73 -7.50
C GLY A 71 12.80 3.28 -6.04
N ARG A 72 11.72 3.49 -5.29
CA ARG A 72 11.57 3.11 -3.88
C ARG A 72 10.50 2.04 -3.72
N ARG A 73 10.43 1.41 -2.56
CA ARG A 73 9.34 0.49 -2.17
C ARG A 73 8.39 1.15 -1.19
N LEU A 74 7.15 0.71 -1.18
CA LEU A 74 6.15 1.09 -0.18
C LEU A 74 5.80 -0.12 0.69
N ALA A 75 5.72 0.07 1.99
CA ALA A 75 5.15 -0.88 2.91
C ALA A 75 3.72 -0.48 3.24
N PHE A 76 2.81 -1.43 3.18
CA PHE A 76 1.43 -1.32 3.64
C PHE A 76 1.28 -2.09 4.94
N VAL A 77 0.82 -1.42 5.99
CA VAL A 77 0.55 -2.00 7.30
C VAL A 77 -0.94 -2.00 7.53
N TYR A 78 -1.50 -3.19 7.74
CA TYR A 78 -2.87 -3.42 8.11
C TYR A 78 -2.91 -3.76 9.60
N VAL A 79 -3.58 -2.94 10.41
CA VAL A 79 -3.89 -3.24 11.81
C VAL A 79 -5.39 -3.53 11.94
N PRO A 80 -5.81 -4.80 12.05
CA PRO A 80 -7.23 -5.14 12.17
C PRO A 80 -7.76 -4.69 13.52
N MET A 81 -8.89 -4.00 13.51
CA MET A 81 -9.58 -3.57 14.71
C MET A 81 -11.02 -4.05 14.66
N ASN A 82 -11.53 -4.63 15.74
CA ASN A 82 -12.94 -5.01 15.82
C ASN A 82 -13.82 -3.82 16.26
N PHE A 83 -15.13 -3.96 16.13
CA PHE A 83 -16.09 -2.91 16.53
C PHE A 83 -16.02 -2.54 18.02
N GLU A 84 -15.48 -3.43 18.86
CA GLU A 84 -15.29 -3.19 20.30
C GLU A 84 -13.99 -2.42 20.59
N GLY A 85 -13.20 -2.08 19.56
CA GLY A 85 -11.96 -1.32 19.69
C GLY A 85 -10.74 -2.18 20.05
N GLN A 86 -10.85 -3.51 20.02
CA GLN A 86 -9.72 -4.41 20.21
C GLN A 86 -8.89 -4.47 18.94
N GLU A 87 -7.58 -4.30 19.09
CA GLU A 87 -6.60 -4.41 18.03
C GLU A 87 -6.09 -5.86 17.92
N GLY A 88 -5.91 -6.30 16.69
CA GLY A 88 -5.38 -7.60 16.36
C GLY A 88 -3.89 -7.57 16.04
N GLU A 89 -3.39 -8.69 15.49
CA GLU A 89 -2.02 -8.75 14.97
C GLU A 89 -1.89 -7.88 13.72
N SER A 90 -0.94 -6.95 13.74
CA SER A 90 -0.64 -6.11 12.59
C SER A 90 0.16 -6.89 11.55
N VAL A 91 -0.25 -6.76 10.29
CA VAL A 91 0.42 -7.41 9.17
C VAL A 91 0.95 -6.35 8.24
N SER A 92 2.23 -6.49 7.86
CA SER A 92 2.89 -5.58 6.94
C SER A 92 3.30 -6.31 5.66
N VAL A 93 3.14 -5.65 4.51
CA VAL A 93 3.58 -6.15 3.21
C VAL A 93 4.30 -5.06 2.45
N VAL A 94 5.34 -5.44 1.72
CA VAL A 94 6.16 -4.51 0.93
C VAL A 94 5.80 -4.66 -0.54
N SER A 95 5.60 -3.53 -1.21
CA SER A 95 5.37 -3.46 -2.65
C SER A 95 6.64 -3.76 -3.42
N GLU A 96 6.48 -4.04 -4.71
CA GLU A 96 7.58 -3.96 -5.64
C GLU A 96 8.12 -2.52 -5.75
N THR A 97 9.32 -2.39 -6.31
CA THR A 97 9.93 -1.08 -6.58
C THR A 97 9.07 -0.32 -7.58
N ILE A 98 8.67 0.91 -7.21
CA ILE A 98 7.83 1.74 -8.04
C ILE A 98 8.59 2.17 -9.30
N LYS A 99 7.99 1.94 -10.46
CA LYS A 99 8.55 2.28 -11.76
C LYS A 99 8.12 3.69 -12.17
N GLN A 100 8.98 4.38 -12.90
CA GLN A 100 8.61 5.65 -13.51
C GLN A 100 7.52 5.40 -14.59
N GLY A 101 6.52 6.26 -14.65
CA GLY A 101 5.54 6.24 -15.74
C GLY A 101 6.27 6.52 -17.05
N MET A 102 6.31 5.54 -17.96
CA MET A 102 6.97 5.72 -19.24
C MET A 102 6.11 6.62 -20.12
N TYR A 103 6.49 7.90 -20.23
CA TYR A 103 6.06 8.74 -21.35
C TYR A 103 6.68 8.16 -22.62
N ILE A 104 5.87 7.51 -23.45
CA ILE A 104 6.25 7.20 -24.83
C ILE A 104 6.46 8.55 -25.53
N PHE A 105 7.70 9.01 -25.60
CA PHE A 105 8.08 9.97 -26.62
C PHE A 105 7.94 9.25 -27.95
N VAL A 106 6.79 9.43 -28.61
CA VAL A 106 6.69 9.21 -30.05
C VAL A 106 7.58 10.26 -30.72
N SER A 107 8.88 9.99 -30.74
CA SER A 107 9.83 10.65 -31.62
C SER A 107 9.45 10.25 -33.04
N ASN A 108 8.50 10.98 -33.64
CA ASN A 108 8.39 11.02 -35.09
C ASN A 108 9.68 11.66 -35.60
N PHE A 109 10.70 10.84 -35.83
CA PHE A 109 11.84 11.22 -36.63
C PHE A 109 11.31 11.66 -38.00
N HIS A 110 11.36 12.97 -38.24
CA HIS A 110 11.16 13.55 -39.57
C HIS A 110 12.22 12.94 -40.48
N GLY A 111 11.82 11.92 -41.24
CA GLY A 111 12.60 11.42 -42.36
C GLY A 111 12.52 12.42 -43.50
N LEU A 112 13.52 13.31 -43.57
CA LEU A 112 13.88 13.97 -44.84
C LEU A 112 14.37 12.87 -45.79
N TYR A 113 13.62 12.65 -46.86
CA TYR A 113 14.11 12.00 -48.08
C TYR A 113 13.87 12.96 -49.24
N PHE A 114 14.99 13.53 -49.71
CA PHE A 114 15.31 14.20 -50.98
C PHE A 114 14.28 15.15 -51.60
#